data_AF-A0A2G3PUF0-F1
#
_entry.id   AF-A0A2G3PUF0-F1
#
_cell.length_a   1.000
_cell.length_b   1.000
_cell.length_c   1.000
_cell.angle_alpha   90.00
_cell.angle_beta   90.00
_cell.angle_gamma   90.00
#
_symmetry.space_group_name_H-M   'P 1'
#
loop_
_entity.id
_entity.type
_entity.pdbx_description
1 polymer ?
#
loop_
_entity_poly.entity_id
_entity_poly.type
_entity_poly.pdbx_seq_one_letter_code
_entity_poly.pdbx_strand_id
1 'polypeptide(L)'
;MLYTIGQVSKMFDLPISTIRYYDKEGLFPELERSSGIRQFREQEIEALRVIECLKGSGLEIKDIKLFMQWCMEGAKTYPERRELFYKQKEIVEEEIVRLNRVLDMLKFKCWYYETAIKDGSENNLKNLNIIEMPDEIRKAYENAHK
;
A
#
# COMPACT_ATOMS: atom_id res chain seq x y z
N MET A 1 -14.58 14.38 -17.97
CA MET A 1 -15.93 13.83 -17.66
C MET A 1 -16.31 14.18 -16.22
N LEU A 2 -17.60 14.10 -15.86
CA LEU A 2 -18.09 14.24 -14.48
C LEU A 2 -18.47 12.86 -13.92
N TYR A 3 -18.09 12.59 -12.68
CA TYR A 3 -18.35 11.36 -11.96
C TYR A 3 -19.13 11.65 -10.69
N THR A 4 -20.17 10.85 -10.45
CA THR A 4 -20.88 10.84 -9.17
C THR A 4 -20.06 10.12 -8.11
N ILE A 5 -20.31 10.41 -6.83
CA ILE A 5 -19.66 9.71 -5.72
C ILE A 5 -19.86 8.18 -5.77
N GLY A 6 -20.98 7.70 -6.33
CA GLY A 6 -21.23 6.27 -6.52
C GLY A 6 -20.36 5.64 -7.60
N GLN A 7 -20.04 6.38 -8.67
CA GLN A 7 -19.09 5.93 -9.69
C GLN A 7 -17.67 5.91 -9.12
N VAL A 8 -17.28 6.97 -8.39
CA VAL A 8 -15.96 7.03 -7.73
C VAL A 8 -15.80 5.91 -6.72
N SER A 9 -16.82 5.64 -5.89
CA SER A 9 -16.85 4.51 -4.97
C SER A 9 -16.55 3.17 -5.66
N LYS A 10 -17.17 2.91 -6.82
CA LYS A 10 -16.89 1.70 -7.60
C LYS A 10 -15.51 1.69 -8.24
N MET A 11 -15.02 2.84 -8.72
CA MET A 11 -13.71 2.94 -9.38
C MET A 11 -12.55 2.66 -8.43
N PHE A 12 -12.68 3.03 -7.15
CA PHE A 12 -11.63 2.92 -6.14
C PHE A 12 -11.89 1.79 -5.14
N ASP A 13 -13.00 1.06 -5.27
CA ASP A 13 -13.46 0.09 -4.28
C ASP A 13 -13.53 0.66 -2.84
N LEU A 14 -14.02 1.90 -2.75
CA LEU A 14 -14.13 2.62 -1.49
C LEU A 14 -15.59 2.78 -1.09
N PRO A 15 -15.94 2.59 0.19
CA PRO A 15 -17.24 2.98 0.71
C PRO A 15 -17.52 4.47 0.42
N ILE A 16 -18.76 4.79 0.04
CA ILE A 16 -19.20 6.18 -0.15
C ILE A 16 -18.93 7.02 1.12
N SER A 17 -19.05 6.42 2.30
CA SER A 17 -18.72 7.07 3.58
C SER A 17 -17.26 7.51 3.67
N THR A 18 -16.31 6.75 3.14
CA THR A 18 -14.89 7.10 3.11
C THR A 18 -14.66 8.31 2.21
N ILE A 19 -15.26 8.33 1.02
CA ILE A 19 -15.14 9.48 0.10
C ILE A 19 -15.77 10.73 0.71
N ARG A 20 -16.93 10.59 1.39
CA ARG A 20 -17.56 11.69 2.14
C ARG A 20 -16.69 12.17 3.29
N TYR A 21 -16.01 11.26 3.98
CA TYR A 21 -15.07 11.60 5.04
C TYR A 21 -13.90 12.41 4.48
N TYR A 22 -13.32 12.03 3.34
CA TYR A 22 -12.28 12.80 2.68
C TYR A 22 -12.74 14.21 2.24
N ASP A 23 -13.94 14.35 1.67
CA ASP A 23 -14.53 15.67 1.36
C ASP A 23 -14.71 16.51 2.64
N LYS A 24 -15.24 15.91 3.71
CA LYS A 24 -15.41 16.57 5.02
C LYS A 24 -14.08 17.02 5.61
N GLU A 25 -13.03 16.22 5.44
CA GLU A 25 -11.68 16.55 5.86
C GLU A 25 -11.03 17.61 4.95
N GLY A 26 -11.68 18.06 3.88
CA GLY A 26 -11.18 19.13 3.02
C GLY A 26 -10.14 18.67 2.01
N LEU A 27 -10.08 17.37 1.70
CA LEU A 27 -9.17 16.83 0.69
C LEU A 27 -9.61 17.16 -0.75
N PHE A 28 -10.85 17.63 -0.93
CA PHE A 28 -11.37 18.07 -2.23
C PHE A 28 -11.93 19.51 -2.14
N PRO A 29 -11.06 20.52 -1.95
CA PRO A 29 -11.50 21.90 -1.72
C PRO A 29 -12.25 22.51 -2.92
N GLU A 30 -11.94 22.06 -4.14
CA GLU A 30 -12.50 22.57 -5.39
C GLU A 30 -13.67 21.74 -5.94
N LEU A 31 -14.19 20.79 -5.14
CA LEU A 31 -15.22 19.85 -5.60
C LEU A 31 -16.54 20.58 -5.90
N GLU A 32 -16.94 20.61 -7.16
CA GLU A 32 -18.15 21.31 -7.57
C GLU A 32 -19.44 20.59 -7.14
N ARG A 33 -20.53 21.35 -7.07
CA ARG A 33 -21.87 20.80 -6.90
C ARG A 33 -22.69 21.04 -8.15
N SER A 34 -23.28 19.99 -8.70
CA SER A 34 -24.31 20.09 -9.74
C SER A 34 -25.62 19.59 -9.17
N SER A 35 -26.67 20.42 -9.23
CA SER A 35 -27.99 20.12 -8.64
C SER A 35 -27.93 19.71 -7.16
N GLY A 36 -27.03 20.33 -6.39
CA GLY A 36 -26.82 20.03 -4.96
C GLY A 36 -25.97 18.80 -4.67
N ILE A 37 -25.54 18.04 -5.70
CA ILE A 37 -24.75 16.82 -5.55
C ILE A 37 -23.29 17.10 -5.92
N ARG A 38 -22.34 16.66 -5.08
CA ARG A 38 -20.90 16.73 -5.37
C ARG A 38 -20.57 15.93 -6.65
N GLN A 39 -19.86 16.56 -7.57
CA GLN A 39 -19.39 15.94 -8.81
C GLN A 39 -17.86 15.95 -8.82
N PHE A 40 -17.27 14.83 -9.21
CA PHE A 40 -15.83 14.67 -9.35
C PHE A 40 -15.47 14.81 -10.83
N ARG A 41 -14.51 15.67 -11.16
CA ARG A 41 -13.87 15.69 -12.47
C ARG A 41 -12.61 14.85 -12.41
N GLU A 42 -11.98 14.72 -13.56
CA GLU A 42 -10.74 13.97 -13.75
C GLU A 42 -9.61 14.44 -12.82
N GLN A 43 -9.52 15.74 -12.53
CA GLN A 43 -8.56 16.27 -11.57
C GLN A 43 -8.79 15.73 -10.15
N GLU A 44 -10.04 15.64 -9.68
CA GLU A 44 -10.33 15.07 -8.36
C GLU A 44 -10.16 13.54 -8.34
N ILE A 45 -10.34 12.86 -9.47
CA ILE A 45 -9.99 11.43 -9.61
C ILE A 45 -8.48 11.23 -9.43
N GLU A 46 -7.65 12.03 -10.10
CA GLU A 46 -6.19 11.92 -9.97
C GLU A 46 -5.72 12.32 -8.57
N ALA A 47 -6.34 13.34 -7.96
CA ALA A 47 -6.09 13.68 -6.56
C ALA A 47 -6.42 12.50 -5.62
N LEU A 48 -7.54 11.81 -5.84
CA LEU A 48 -7.91 10.64 -5.04
C LEU A 48 -6.93 9.48 -5.22
N ARG A 49 -6.37 9.25 -6.42
CA ARG A 49 -5.30 8.25 -6.61
C ARG A 49 -4.09 8.55 -5.74
N VAL A 50 -3.68 9.81 -5.66
CA VAL A 50 -2.55 10.24 -4.84
C VAL A 50 -2.87 10.10 -3.35
N ILE A 51 -4.07 10.52 -2.92
CA ILE A 51 -4.55 10.36 -1.53
C ILE A 51 -4.51 8.89 -1.11
N GLU A 52 -5.03 7.98 -1.95
CA GLU A 52 -5.04 6.55 -1.65
C GLU A 52 -3.63 5.95 -1.66
N CYS A 53 -2.75 6.39 -2.55
CA CYS A 53 -1.35 5.99 -2.56
C CYS A 53 -0.65 6.38 -1.24
N LEU A 54 -0.77 7.65 -0.83
CA LEU A 54 -0.20 8.13 0.43
C LEU A 54 -0.83 7.44 1.65
N LYS A 55 -2.14 7.17 1.60
CA LYS A 55 -2.81 6.47 2.69
C LYS A 55 -2.35 5.02 2.80
N GLY A 56 -2.23 4.32 1.68
CA GLY A 56 -1.76 2.94 1.58
C GLY A 56 -0.29 2.78 1.96
N SER A 57 0.52 3.82 1.79
CA SER A 57 1.90 3.84 2.23
C SER A 57 2.06 4.13 3.74
N GLY A 58 0.96 4.43 4.45
CA GLY A 58 0.95 4.58 5.91
C GLY A 58 0.79 6.00 6.43
N LEU A 59 0.60 7.02 5.57
CA LEU A 59 0.33 8.37 6.06
C LEU A 59 -1.01 8.46 6.79
N GLU A 60 -1.04 9.37 7.77
CA GLU A 60 -2.29 9.80 8.38
C GLU A 60 -2.97 10.86 7.53
N ILE A 61 -4.30 10.95 7.67
CA ILE A 61 -5.11 11.93 6.92
C ILE A 61 -4.64 13.37 7.18
N LYS A 62 -4.15 13.67 8.38
CA LYS A 62 -3.60 14.99 8.72
C LYS A 62 -2.42 15.40 7.83
N ASP A 63 -1.54 14.45 7.51
CA ASP A 63 -0.33 14.69 6.70
C ASP A 63 -0.69 14.78 5.22
N ILE A 64 -1.68 13.98 4.80
CA ILE A 64 -2.26 14.07 3.45
C ILE A 64 -2.95 15.42 3.25
N LYS A 65 -3.65 15.95 4.26
CA LYS A 65 -4.25 17.30 4.21
C LYS A 65 -3.18 18.38 4.05
N LEU A 66 -2.07 18.27 4.77
CA LEU A 66 -0.93 19.19 4.63
C LEU A 66 -0.37 19.15 3.20
N PHE A 67 -0.20 17.96 2.63
CA PHE A 67 0.19 17.80 1.24
C PHE A 67 -0.80 18.47 0.26
N MET A 68 -2.11 18.31 0.48
CA MET A 68 -3.12 18.96 -0.35
C MET A 68 -3.09 20.49 -0.23
N GLN A 69 -2.82 21.02 0.97
CA GLN A 69 -2.61 22.46 1.16
C GLN A 69 -1.37 22.94 0.39
N TRP A 70 -0.26 22.21 0.48
CA TRP A 70 0.91 22.51 -0.32
C TRP A 70 0.58 22.53 -1.80
N CYS A 71 -0.26 21.61 -2.29
CA CYS A 71 -0.76 21.61 -3.67
C CYS A 71 -1.37 22.95 -4.09
N MET A 72 -2.26 23.50 -3.28
CA MET A 72 -2.90 24.81 -3.52
C MET A 72 -1.91 25.98 -3.47
N GLU A 73 -0.86 25.85 -2.67
CA GLU A 73 0.18 26.87 -2.54
C GLU A 73 1.13 26.97 -3.75
N GLY A 74 1.03 26.05 -4.71
CA GLY A 74 1.74 26.12 -5.98
C GLY A 74 3.25 25.88 -5.86
N ALA A 75 4.02 26.45 -6.78
CA ALA A 75 5.42 26.08 -7.01
C ALA A 75 6.36 26.27 -5.80
N LYS A 76 6.01 27.15 -4.87
CA LYS A 76 6.85 27.40 -3.67
C LYS A 76 6.96 26.19 -2.75
N THR A 77 6.04 25.23 -2.83
CA THR A 77 6.02 24.03 -1.98
C THR A 77 6.53 22.76 -2.68
N TYR A 78 7.08 22.88 -3.89
CA TYR A 78 7.63 21.73 -4.61
C TYR A 78 8.74 21.00 -3.83
N PRO A 79 9.66 21.67 -3.11
CA PRO A 79 10.65 20.97 -2.28
C PRO A 79 10.02 20.08 -1.22
N GLU A 80 9.01 20.57 -0.49
CA GLU A 80 8.32 19.86 0.59
C GLU A 80 7.52 18.67 0.06
N ARG A 81 6.80 18.86 -1.05
CA ARG A 81 6.07 17.78 -1.71
C ARG A 81 7.01 16.68 -2.20
N ARG A 82 8.14 17.07 -2.80
CA ARG A 82 9.15 16.12 -3.28
C ARG A 82 9.70 15.31 -2.10
N GLU A 83 10.08 15.97 -1.02
CA GLU A 83 10.65 15.33 0.16
C GLU A 83 9.67 14.33 0.80
N LEU A 84 8.38 14.69 0.88
CA LEU A 84 7.34 13.79 1.36
C LEU A 84 7.31 12.48 0.55
N PHE A 85 7.35 12.55 -0.78
CA PHE A 85 7.36 11.35 -1.62
C PHE A 85 8.66 10.56 -1.52
N TYR A 86 9.82 11.19 -1.38
CA TYR A 86 11.09 10.47 -1.19
C TYR A 86 11.10 9.71 0.13
N LYS A 87 10.73 10.37 1.24
CA LYS A 87 10.61 9.71 2.54
C LYS A 87 9.63 8.55 2.49
N GLN A 88 8.49 8.76 1.85
CA GLN A 88 7.47 7.72 1.80
C GLN A 88 7.84 6.55 0.89
N LYS A 89 8.59 6.82 -0.18
CA LYS A 89 9.20 5.79 -1.02
C LYS A 89 10.16 4.92 -0.20
N GLU A 90 11.06 5.54 0.56
CA GLU A 90 12.04 4.84 1.40
C GLU A 90 11.34 3.92 2.42
N ILE A 91 10.31 4.42 3.12
CA ILE A 91 9.49 3.62 4.05
C ILE A 91 8.87 2.40 3.35
N VAL A 92 8.32 2.58 2.14
CA VAL A 92 7.72 1.47 1.39
C VAL A 92 8.77 0.47 0.91
N GLU A 93 9.94 0.93 0.47
CA GLU A 93 11.05 0.06 0.07
C GLU A 93 11.57 -0.78 1.26
N GLU A 94 11.68 -0.20 2.44
CA GLU A 94 12.01 -0.93 3.68
C GLU A 94 10.95 -1.96 4.04
N GLU A 95 9.66 -1.59 3.92
CA GLU A 95 8.55 -2.50 4.19
C GLU A 95 8.51 -3.66 3.19
N ILE A 96 8.81 -3.42 1.91
CA ILE A 96 8.96 -4.47 0.90
C ILE A 96 10.08 -5.44 1.29
N VAL A 97 11.23 -4.94 1.73
CA VAL A 97 12.33 -5.80 2.20
C VAL A 97 11.87 -6.64 3.40
N ARG A 98 11.17 -6.04 4.36
CA ARG A 98 10.64 -6.74 5.53
C ARG A 98 9.62 -7.82 5.15
N LEU A 99 8.65 -7.48 4.30
CA LEU A 99 7.61 -8.40 3.83
C LEU A 99 8.19 -9.54 2.99
N ASN A 100 9.23 -9.29 2.19
CA ASN A 100 9.94 -10.33 1.46
C ASN A 100 10.62 -11.34 2.40
N ARG A 101 11.19 -10.90 3.54
CA ARG A 101 11.73 -11.84 4.55
C ARG A 101 10.64 -12.68 5.20
N VAL A 102 9.49 -12.07 5.51
CA VAL A 102 8.32 -12.80 6.01
C VAL A 102 7.86 -13.83 4.98
N LEU A 103 7.73 -13.43 3.71
CA LEU A 103 7.36 -14.32 2.61
C LEU A 103 8.35 -15.48 2.46
N ASP A 104 9.64 -15.23 2.61
CA ASP A 104 10.67 -16.26 2.52
C ASP A 104 10.56 -17.31 3.65
N MET A 105 10.23 -16.89 4.88
CA MET A 105 9.91 -17.84 5.96
C MET A 105 8.66 -18.67 5.63
N LEU A 106 7.63 -18.03 5.06
CA LEU A 106 6.40 -18.72 4.66
C LEU A 106 6.68 -19.75 3.56
N LYS A 107 7.47 -19.40 2.53
CA LYS A 107 7.89 -20.33 1.47
C LYS A 107 8.61 -21.55 2.05
N PHE A 108 9.55 -21.32 2.98
CA PHE A 108 10.23 -22.41 3.67
C PHE A 108 9.25 -23.30 4.42
N LYS A 109 8.30 -22.73 5.18
CA LYS A 109 7.31 -23.51 5.94
C LYS A 109 6.29 -24.24 5.06
N CYS A 110 5.89 -23.67 3.93
CA CYS A 110 5.06 -24.38 2.94
C CYS A 110 5.79 -25.63 2.45
N TRP A 111 7.02 -25.49 1.95
CA TRP A 111 7.82 -26.63 1.50
C TRP A 111 8.07 -27.66 2.62
N TYR A 112 8.37 -27.19 3.83
CA TYR A 112 8.60 -28.05 4.99
C TYR A 112 7.40 -28.96 5.24
N TYR A 113 6.20 -28.39 5.33
CA TYR A 113 5.00 -29.19 5.62
C TYR A 113 4.54 -30.02 4.42
N GLU A 114 4.74 -29.56 3.17
CA GLU A 114 4.53 -30.40 1.99
C GLU A 114 5.42 -31.65 2.01
N THR A 115 6.66 -31.51 2.47
CA THR A 115 7.60 -32.63 2.61
C THR A 115 7.21 -33.53 3.77
N ALA A 116 6.84 -32.95 4.92
CA ALA A 116 6.39 -33.72 6.09
C ALA A 116 5.15 -34.56 5.79
N ILE A 117 4.21 -34.02 5.00
CA ILE A 117 3.02 -34.73 4.54
C ILE A 117 3.41 -35.92 3.65
N LYS A 118 4.36 -35.74 2.73
CA LYS A 118 4.86 -36.81 1.86
C LYS A 118 5.57 -37.91 2.65
N ASP A 119 6.36 -37.53 3.64
CA ASP A 119 7.13 -38.45 4.50
C ASP A 119 6.27 -39.09 5.60
N GLY A 120 5.06 -38.58 5.83
CA GLY A 120 4.18 -38.99 6.94
C GLY A 120 4.72 -38.63 8.33
N SER A 121 5.80 -37.86 8.44
CA SER A 121 6.40 -37.41 9.69
C SER A 121 7.37 -36.24 9.47
N GLU A 122 7.71 -35.54 10.55
CA GLU A 122 8.75 -34.49 10.52
C GLU A 122 10.15 -35.01 10.86
N ASN A 123 10.32 -36.32 11.10
CA ASN A 123 11.56 -36.87 11.66
C ASN A 123 12.77 -36.61 10.76
N ASN A 124 12.59 -36.73 9.44
CA ASN A 124 13.64 -36.45 8.46
C ASN A 124 13.96 -34.95 8.39
N LEU A 125 12.94 -34.09 8.53
CA LEU A 125 13.08 -32.64 8.42
C LEU A 125 13.72 -31.99 9.64
N LYS A 126 13.52 -32.56 10.83
CA LYS A 126 14.13 -32.05 12.08
C LYS A 126 15.66 -32.14 12.09
N ASN A 127 16.21 -33.09 11.35
CA ASN A 127 17.66 -33.31 11.25
C ASN A 127 18.24 -32.91 9.90
N LEU A 128 17.43 -32.27 9.03
CA LEU A 128 17.82 -31.96 7.67
C LEU A 128 18.89 -30.87 7.64
N ASN A 129 19.93 -31.09 6.84
CA ASN A 129 20.92 -30.08 6.58
C ASN A 129 20.38 -29.06 5.56
N ILE A 130 20.66 -27.77 5.77
CA ILE A 130 20.29 -26.68 4.85
C ILE A 130 20.79 -26.95 3.41
N ILE A 131 21.92 -27.64 3.25
CA ILE A 131 22.50 -27.99 1.93
C ILE A 131 21.63 -29.01 1.18
N GLU A 132 20.81 -29.80 1.88
CA GLU A 132 19.91 -30.80 1.28
C GLU A 132 18.57 -30.19 0.84
N MET A 133 18.30 -28.93 1.22
CA MET A 133 17.12 -28.22 0.77
C MET A 133 17.27 -27.81 -0.70
N PRO A 134 16.18 -27.77 -1.49
CA PRO A 134 16.20 -27.17 -2.82
C PRO A 134 16.75 -25.75 -2.79
N ASP A 135 17.49 -25.34 -3.83
CA ASP A 135 18.20 -24.06 -3.87
C ASP A 135 17.34 -22.84 -3.53
N GLU A 136 16.11 -22.80 -4.06
CA GLU A 136 15.17 -21.70 -3.80
C GLU A 136 14.72 -21.67 -2.34
N ILE A 137 14.50 -22.83 -1.73
CA ILE A 137 14.07 -22.96 -0.33
C ILE A 137 15.23 -22.64 0.61
N ARG A 138 16.44 -23.07 0.28
CA ARG A 138 17.65 -22.69 1.01
C ARG A 138 17.84 -21.17 1.04
N LYS A 139 17.75 -20.51 -0.12
CA LYS A 139 17.85 -19.03 -0.19
C LYS A 139 16.77 -18.35 0.66
N ALA A 140 15.53 -18.85 0.60
CA ALA A 140 14.43 -18.32 1.40
C ALA A 140 14.69 -18.53 2.92
N TYR A 141 15.14 -19.72 3.31
CA TYR A 141 15.54 -20.01 4.69
C TYR A 141 16.64 -19.06 5.17
N GLU A 142 17.72 -18.90 4.40
CA GLU A 142 18.83 -18.01 4.75
C GLU A 142 18.38 -16.55 4.87
N ASN A 143 17.59 -16.06 3.92
CA ASN A 143 17.09 -14.68 3.95
C ASN A 143 16.15 -14.41 5.12
N ALA A 144 15.34 -15.40 5.50
CA ALA A 144 14.43 -15.27 6.63
C ALA A 144 15.14 -15.22 8.00
N HIS A 145 16.40 -15.67 8.07
CA HIS A 145 17.22 -15.69 9.30
C HIS A 145 18.32 -14.61 9.31
N LYS A 146 18.26 -13.64 8.40
CA LYS A 146 19.08 -12.41 8.40
C LYS A 146 18.36 -11.25 9.09
#